data_AF-A0A3N5K8Y1-F1
#
_entry.id   AF-A0A3N5K8Y1-F1
#
_cell.length_a   1.000
_cell.length_b   1.000
_cell.length_c   1.000
_cell.angle_alpha   90.00
_cell.angle_beta   90.00
_cell.angle_gamma   90.00
#
_symmetry.space_group_name_H-M   'P 1'
#
loop_
_entity.id
_entity.type
_entity.pdbx_description
1 polymer ?
#
loop_
_entity_poly.entity_id
_entity_poly.type
_entity_poly.pdbx_seq_one_letter_code
_entity_poly.pdbx_strand_id
1 'polypeptide(L)'
;MSFQYHLVQRPNPTQPGAPKQFYASATNRAEVSLRTLAKEIKEISTVSVPDTTAVIEALLQIIPRHLGEGAVVRLGEFGSFSVNVCSEGAASE
;
A
#
# COMPACT_ATOMS: atom_id res chain seq x y z
N MET A 1 7.73 10.10 15.89
CA MET A 1 8.30 10.14 14.52
C MET A 1 7.77 11.37 13.81
N SER A 2 8.61 12.06 13.05
CA SER A 2 8.21 13.19 12.20
C SER A 2 8.52 12.85 10.74
N PHE A 3 7.67 13.30 9.81
CA PHE A 3 7.88 13.15 8.37
C PHE A 3 7.68 14.50 7.67
N GLN A 4 8.34 14.66 6.53
CA GLN A 4 8.28 15.92 5.77
C GLN A 4 6.97 15.99 4.97
N TYR A 5 6.37 17.17 4.90
CA TYR A 5 5.20 17.44 4.06
C TYR A 5 5.38 18.78 3.34
N HIS A 6 4.66 18.93 2.24
CA HIS A 6 4.52 20.20 1.53
C HIS A 6 3.04 20.51 1.31
N LEU A 7 2.70 21.79 1.10
CA LEU A 7 1.34 22.20 0.83
C LEU A 7 1.07 22.16 -0.67
N VAL A 8 0.01 21.46 -1.08
CA VAL A 8 -0.46 21.40 -2.47
C VAL A 8 -1.85 22.01 -2.59
N GLN A 9 -2.06 22.83 -3.61
CA GLN A 9 -3.40 23.31 -3.92
C GLN A 9 -4.19 22.22 -4.64
N ARG A 10 -5.32 21.80 -4.06
CA ARG A 10 -6.25 20.87 -4.72
C ARG A 10 -7.65 21.48 -4.80
N PRO A 11 -8.37 21.26 -5.91
CA PRO A 11 -9.79 21.58 -5.98
C PRO A 11 -10.58 20.61 -5.10
N ASN A 12 -11.72 21.06 -4.57
CA ASN A 12 -12.64 20.18 -3.85
C ASN A 12 -13.43 19.34 -4.87
N PRO A 13 -13.31 18.00 -4.89
CA PRO A 13 -14.03 17.16 -5.84
C PRO A 13 -15.57 17.23 -5.67
N THR A 14 -16.05 17.61 -4.49
CA THR A 14 -17.50 17.78 -4.21
C THR A 14 -18.03 19.15 -4.65
N GLN A 15 -17.14 20.15 -4.87
CA GLN A 15 -17.51 21.51 -5.25
C GLN A 15 -16.55 22.06 -6.31
N PRO A 16 -16.75 21.70 -7.60
CA PRO A 16 -15.82 22.02 -8.69
C PRO A 16 -15.61 23.52 -8.96
N GLY A 17 -16.47 24.39 -8.42
CA GLY A 17 -16.37 25.85 -8.56
C GLY A 17 -15.76 26.60 -7.36
N ALA A 18 -15.45 25.90 -6.27
CA ALA A 18 -14.89 26.53 -5.08
C ALA A 18 -13.38 26.86 -5.27
N PRO A 19 -12.86 27.93 -4.63
CA PRO A 19 -11.44 28.23 -4.66
C PRO A 19 -10.61 27.05 -4.13
N LYS A 20 -9.46 26.79 -4.78
CA LYS A 20 -8.57 25.68 -4.41
C LYS A 20 -8.08 25.86 -2.98
N GLN A 21 -8.07 24.76 -2.21
CA GLN A 21 -7.58 24.74 -0.83
C GLN A 21 -6.20 24.09 -0.77
N PHE A 22 -5.39 24.50 0.21
CA PHE A 22 -4.10 23.89 0.47
C PHE A 22 -4.27 22.67 1.36
N TYR A 23 -3.81 21.52 0.87
CA TYR A 23 -3.77 20.27 1.62
C TYR A 23 -2.31 19.89 1.89
N ALA A 24 -2.04 19.37 3.09
CA ALA A 24 -0.75 18.76 3.39
C ALA A 24 -0.60 17.47 2.58
N SER A 25 0.46 17.39 1.77
CA SER A 25 0.86 16.18 1.07
C SER A 25 2.16 15.67 1.68
N ALA A 26 2.17 14.40 2.09
CA ALA A 26 3.38 13.76 2.57
C ALA A 26 4.44 13.73 1.46
N THR A 27 5.69 14.01 1.82
CA THR A 27 6.84 13.87 0.92
C THR A 27 7.53 12.54 1.22
N ASN A 28 7.63 11.68 0.20
CA ASN A 28 8.34 10.41 0.32
C ASN A 28 9.83 10.68 0.57
N ARG A 29 10.36 10.19 1.70
CA ARG A 29 11.77 10.42 2.09
C ARG A 29 12.73 9.56 1.28
N ALA A 30 12.40 8.28 1.13
CA ALA A 30 13.24 7.28 0.48
C ALA A 30 12.40 6.04 0.16
N GLU A 31 12.89 5.26 -0.80
CA GLU A 31 12.39 3.91 -1.08
C GLU A 31 13.18 2.89 -0.23
N VAL A 32 12.48 1.95 0.39
CA VAL A 32 13.10 0.84 1.12
C VAL A 32 12.95 -0.41 0.26
N SER A 33 14.08 -0.95 -0.20
CA SER A 33 14.09 -2.15 -1.04
C SER A 33 13.82 -3.43 -0.23
N LEU A 34 13.34 -4.48 -0.89
CA LEU A 34 13.19 -5.81 -0.30
C LEU A 34 14.50 -6.31 0.33
N ARG A 35 15.65 -6.06 -0.33
CA ARG A 35 16.97 -6.44 0.22
C ARG A 35 17.31 -5.68 1.50
N THR A 36 16.88 -4.42 1.62
CA THR A 36 17.05 -3.64 2.85
C THR A 36 16.22 -4.23 3.97
N LEU A 37 14.94 -4.50 3.71
CA LEU A 37 14.04 -5.16 4.68
C LEU A 37 14.59 -6.52 5.12
N ALA A 38 15.08 -7.34 4.19
CA ALA A 38 15.66 -8.64 4.52
C ALA A 38 16.91 -8.53 5.42
N LYS A 39 17.74 -7.49 5.24
CA LYS A 39 18.85 -7.21 6.15
C LYS A 39 18.36 -6.80 7.53
N GLU A 40 17.39 -5.90 7.61
CA GLU A 40 16.82 -5.46 8.89
C GLU A 40 16.17 -6.61 9.66
N ILE A 41 15.47 -7.52 8.97
CA ILE A 41 14.89 -8.74 9.56
C ILE A 41 15.98 -9.67 10.09
N LYS A 42 17.10 -9.83 9.38
CA LYS A 42 18.23 -10.64 9.84
C LYS A 42 18.81 -10.11 11.17
N GLU A 43 18.85 -8.79 11.37
CA GLU A 43 19.38 -8.22 12.62
C GLU A 43 18.51 -8.52 13.84
N ILE A 44 17.23 -8.84 13.64
CA ILE A 44 16.26 -9.11 14.71
C ILE A 44 15.76 -10.56 14.74
N SER A 45 16.30 -11.44 13.90
CA SER A 45 15.87 -12.84 13.77
C SER A 45 17.04 -13.77 13.42
N THR A 46 16.79 -15.08 13.40
CA THR A 46 17.79 -16.08 13.00
C THR A 46 17.73 -16.43 11.50
N VAL A 47 16.86 -15.78 10.73
CA VAL A 47 16.62 -16.09 9.32
C VAL A 47 17.65 -15.38 8.43
N SER A 48 18.17 -16.09 7.43
CA SER A 48 19.15 -15.51 6.52
C SER A 48 18.51 -14.51 5.54
N VAL A 49 19.32 -13.62 4.96
CA VAL A 49 18.85 -12.67 3.94
C VAL A 49 18.30 -13.39 2.69
N PRO A 50 18.96 -14.42 2.13
CA PRO A 50 18.40 -15.21 1.04
C PRO A 50 17.05 -15.84 1.37
N ASP A 51 16.92 -16.47 2.53
CA ASP A 51 15.67 -17.14 2.93
C ASP A 51 14.54 -16.14 3.14
N THR A 52 14.83 -15.01 3.80
CA THR A 52 13.85 -13.93 4.02
C THR A 52 13.36 -13.37 2.69
N THR A 53 14.27 -13.19 1.73
CA THR A 53 13.95 -12.72 0.38
C THR A 53 13.02 -13.69 -0.33
N ALA A 54 13.36 -14.98 -0.32
CA ALA A 54 12.55 -16.03 -0.94
C ALA A 54 11.13 -16.11 -0.34
N VAL A 55 11.00 -16.00 0.98
CA VAL A 55 9.69 -16.04 1.65
C VAL A 55 8.84 -14.83 1.29
N ILE A 56 9.41 -13.62 1.28
CA ILE A 56 8.67 -12.41 0.89
C ILE A 56 8.26 -12.49 -0.59
N GLU A 57 9.15 -12.93 -1.48
CA GLU A 57 8.81 -13.13 -2.90
C GLU A 57 7.69 -14.17 -3.09
N ALA A 58 7.75 -15.29 -2.38
CA ALA A 58 6.68 -16.29 -2.40
C ALA A 58 5.35 -15.72 -1.89
N LEU A 59 5.38 -14.93 -0.81
CA LEU A 59 4.19 -14.26 -0.28
C LEU A 59 3.57 -13.32 -1.34
N LEU A 60 4.40 -12.54 -2.05
CA LEU A 60 3.96 -11.66 -3.12
C LEU A 60 3.33 -12.40 -4.31
N GLN A 61 3.64 -13.69 -4.50
CA GLN A 61 2.99 -14.53 -5.51
C GLN A 61 1.69 -15.16 -5.01
N ILE A 62 1.62 -15.53 -3.72
CA ILE A 62 0.46 -16.20 -3.12
C ILE A 62 -0.71 -15.23 -2.90
N ILE A 63 -0.43 -14.01 -2.44
CA ILE A 63 -1.49 -13.02 -2.12
C ILE A 63 -2.38 -12.74 -3.35
N PRO A 64 -1.84 -12.40 -4.55
CA PRO A 64 -2.66 -12.15 -5.73
C PRO A 64 -3.54 -13.33 -6.14
N ARG A 65 -3.07 -14.57 -5.93
CA ARG A 65 -3.86 -15.77 -6.23
C ARG A 65 -5.16 -15.81 -5.44
N HIS A 66 -5.08 -15.57 -4.13
CA HIS A 66 -6.25 -15.53 -3.26
C HIS A 66 -7.14 -14.31 -3.52
N LEU A 67 -6.55 -13.15 -3.84
CA LEU A 67 -7.33 -11.99 -4.24
C LEU A 67 -8.14 -12.27 -5.52
N GLY A 68 -7.56 -12.98 -6.50
CA GLY A 68 -8.25 -13.38 -7.72
C GLY A 68 -9.44 -14.33 -7.50
N GLU A 69 -9.44 -15.07 -6.39
CA GLU A 69 -10.55 -15.92 -5.94
C GLU A 69 -11.61 -15.12 -5.15
N GLY A 70 -11.45 -13.80 -5.01
CA GLY A 70 -12.33 -12.94 -4.22
C GLY A 70 -12.10 -12.99 -2.71
N ALA A 71 -11.04 -13.67 -2.25
CA ALA A 71 -10.74 -13.74 -0.83
C ALA A 71 -10.16 -12.43 -0.29
N VAL A 72 -10.42 -12.15 0.99
CA VAL A 72 -9.74 -11.08 1.74
C VAL A 72 -8.51 -11.67 2.43
N VAL A 73 -7.33 -11.17 2.10
CA VAL A 73 -6.09 -11.62 2.75
C VAL A 73 -5.74 -10.67 3.88
N ARG A 74 -5.76 -11.16 5.13
CA ARG A 74 -5.44 -10.40 6.35
C ARG A 74 -4.05 -10.75 6.87
N LEU A 75 -3.19 -9.74 7.04
CA LEU A 75 -1.85 -9.87 7.61
C LEU A 75 -1.83 -9.37 9.05
N GLY A 76 -2.59 -10.03 9.94
CA GLY A 76 -2.71 -9.62 11.35
C GLY A 76 -3.13 -8.16 11.52
N GLU A 77 -2.43 -7.44 12.40
CA GLU A 77 -2.65 -6.02 12.70
C GLU A 77 -2.06 -5.05 11.65
N PHE A 78 -1.27 -5.56 10.69
CA PHE A 78 -0.68 -4.72 9.64
C PHE A 78 -1.75 -4.21 8.67
N GLY A 79 -2.70 -5.06 8.30
CA GLY A 79 -3.79 -4.68 7.41
C GLY A 79 -4.42 -5.85 6.66
N SER A 80 -5.30 -5.52 5.72
CA SER A 80 -5.97 -6.47 4.84
C SER A 80 -5.98 -6.00 3.39
N PHE A 81 -5.84 -6.94 2.47
CA PHE A 81 -5.95 -6.73 1.03
C PHE A 81 -7.23 -7.40 0.54
N SER A 82 -8.02 -6.68 -0.26
CA SER A 82 -9.25 -7.18 -0.87
C SER A 82 -9.44 -6.56 -2.25
N VAL A 83 -10.14 -7.26 -3.14
CA VAL A 83 -10.53 -6.72 -4.43
C VAL A 83 -11.68 -5.73 -4.26
N ASN A 84 -11.58 -4.59 -4.93
CA ASN A 84 -12.65 -3.61 -5.04
C ASN A 84 -13.10 -3.53 -6.50
N VAL A 85 -14.40 -3.51 -6.74
CA VAL A 85 -14.99 -3.42 -8.07
C VAL A 85 -15.60 -2.03 -8.23
N CYS A 86 -15.18 -1.33 -9.27
CA CYS A 86 -15.78 -0.06 -9.68
C CYS A 86 -16.60 -0.29 -10.95
N SER A 87 -17.82 0.22 -10.97
CA SER A 87 -18.68 0.23 -12.14
C SER A 87 -19.32 1.61 -12.33
N GLU A 88 -19.74 1.90 -13.55
CA GLU A 88 -20.69 2.99 -13.80
C GLU A 88 -22.11 2.47 -13.53
N GLY A 89 -23.00 3.34 -13.05
CA GLY A 89 -24.39 2.96 -12.76
C GLY A 89 -25.14 2.63 -14.05
N ALA A 90 -25.78 1.45 -14.11
CA ALA A 90 -26.59 1.04 -15.25
C ALA A 90 -28.09 1.27 -14.96
N ALA A 91 -28.87 1.63 -15.98
CA ALA A 91 -30.32 1.83 -15.88
C ALA A 91 -31.11 0.51 -15.82
N SER A 92 -30.46 -0.60 -16.16
CA SER A 92 -30.96 -1.97 -16.08
C SER A 92 -29.82 -2.91 -15.68
N GLU A 93 -30.17 -4.09 -15.15
CA GLU A 93 -29.22 -5.16 -14.75
C GLU A 93 -28.36 -5.66 -15.92
#